data_AF-A0A2D6HM80-F1
#
_entry.id   AF-A0A2D6HM80-F1
#
_cell.length_a   1.000
_cell.length_b   1.000
_cell.length_c   1.000
_cell.angle_alpha   90.00
_cell.angle_beta   90.00
_cell.angle_gamma   90.00
#
_symmetry.space_group_name_H-M   'P 1'
#
loop_
_entity.id
_entity.type
_entity.pdbx_description
1 polymer ?
#
loop_
_entity_poly.entity_id
_entity_poly.type
_entity_poly.pdbx_seq_one_letter_code
_entity_poly.pdbx_strand_id
1 'polypeptide(L)'
;MTAPAKAESTPKAAATENTVIMDTTKGPVTIELMPEIAPQHVERIKTLTSQGFYDGIIFHRVIDGFMAQTGDPTGTGMGGSELPDLPAEFNDTNFGRGVLGMARSSDPNSANSQFFICFDDCSFLNGQYTVFGEVTSGMENVDRINRGEPPIKPDAINTMRLAKPMAPNPSVPGEDVVQPKAPEGSDAE
;
A
#
# COMPACT_ATOMS: atom_id res chain seq x y z
N MET A 1 -1.76 -43.80 -20.52
CA MET A 1 -1.22 -43.07 -19.36
C MET A 1 -1.62 -41.62 -19.58
N THR A 2 -2.70 -41.16 -18.93
CA THR A 2 -3.39 -39.92 -19.25
C THR A 2 -3.52 -39.04 -18.01
N ALA A 3 -3.06 -37.79 -18.16
CA ALA A 3 -3.35 -36.56 -17.40
C ALA A 3 -2.71 -36.40 -16.00
N PRO A 4 -2.55 -35.17 -15.45
CA PRO A 4 -3.20 -33.89 -15.84
C PRO A 4 -2.20 -32.83 -16.36
N ALA A 5 -2.55 -32.11 -17.42
CA ALA A 5 -3.41 -30.91 -17.47
C ALA A 5 -2.67 -29.64 -16.99
N LYS A 6 -2.40 -28.78 -17.97
CA LYS A 6 -1.82 -27.45 -17.85
C LYS A 6 -2.65 -26.60 -16.88
N ALA A 7 -1.99 -25.82 -16.04
CA ALA A 7 -2.62 -24.74 -15.29
C ALA A 7 -3.23 -23.74 -16.28
N GLU A 8 -4.56 -23.74 -16.36
CA GLU A 8 -5.34 -22.77 -17.09
C GLU A 8 -5.21 -21.42 -16.38
N SER A 9 -4.65 -20.46 -17.11
CA SER A 9 -4.61 -19.05 -16.74
C SER A 9 -6.02 -18.49 -16.94
N THR A 10 -6.70 -18.14 -15.84
CA THR A 10 -8.02 -17.50 -15.87
C THR A 10 -7.97 -16.16 -15.12
N PRO A 11 -8.93 -15.27 -15.40
CA PRO A 11 -8.82 -14.11 -16.26
C PRO A 11 -8.39 -12.84 -15.50
N LYS A 12 -7.99 -11.81 -16.26
CA LYS A 12 -7.86 -10.40 -15.83
C LYS A 12 -9.04 -10.03 -14.92
N ALA A 13 -8.81 -10.01 -13.59
CA ALA A 13 -9.85 -9.82 -12.59
C ALA A 13 -10.63 -8.53 -12.88
N ALA A 14 -11.96 -8.65 -12.94
CA ALA A 14 -12.82 -7.49 -12.94
C ALA A 14 -12.58 -6.73 -11.63
N ALA A 15 -12.12 -5.46 -11.72
CA ALA A 15 -11.80 -4.64 -10.56
C ALA A 15 -12.91 -4.72 -9.50
N THR A 16 -12.58 -5.28 -8.34
CA THR A 16 -13.47 -5.41 -7.20
C THR A 16 -13.41 -4.12 -6.37
N GLU A 17 -14.22 -4.04 -5.32
CA GLU A 17 -14.10 -2.98 -4.30
C GLU A 17 -12.81 -3.08 -3.45
N ASN A 18 -12.05 -4.16 -3.65
CA ASN A 18 -10.80 -4.47 -2.96
C ASN A 18 -9.60 -4.33 -3.88
N THR A 19 -9.78 -3.78 -5.09
CA THR A 19 -8.68 -3.49 -5.99
C THR A 19 -8.16 -2.06 -5.75
N VAL A 20 -6.85 -1.93 -5.52
CA VAL A 20 -6.12 -0.66 -5.43
C VAL A 20 -5.25 -0.46 -6.67
N ILE A 21 -5.21 0.77 -7.19
CA ILE A 21 -4.30 1.19 -8.25
C ILE A 21 -3.30 2.16 -7.64
N MET A 22 -2.05 1.74 -7.58
CA MET A 22 -0.91 2.54 -7.12
C MET A 22 -0.12 3.00 -8.34
N ASP A 23 -0.18 4.28 -8.67
CA ASP A 23 0.64 4.88 -9.70
C ASP A 23 1.98 5.31 -9.11
N THR A 24 3.08 4.73 -9.61
CA THR A 24 4.43 5.05 -9.15
C THR A 24 5.19 5.83 -10.20
N THR A 25 6.32 6.42 -9.83
CA THR A 25 7.26 7.01 -10.80
C THR A 25 7.77 6.04 -11.89
N LYS A 26 7.58 4.72 -11.72
CA LYS A 26 7.94 3.69 -12.71
C LYS A 26 6.77 3.21 -13.56
N GLY A 27 5.55 3.53 -13.16
CA GLY A 27 4.30 3.14 -13.81
C GLY A 27 3.26 2.61 -12.82
N PRO A 28 2.07 2.23 -13.32
CA PRO A 28 0.97 1.77 -12.51
C PRO A 28 1.18 0.32 -12.01
N VAL A 29 0.71 0.07 -10.80
CA VAL A 29 0.68 -1.24 -10.13
C VAL A 29 -0.74 -1.48 -9.64
N THR A 30 -1.31 -2.63 -9.99
CA THR A 30 -2.64 -3.03 -9.50
C THR A 30 -2.47 -4.06 -8.40
N ILE A 31 -3.13 -3.82 -7.28
CA ILE A 31 -3.07 -4.65 -6.07
C ILE A 31 -4.49 -5.13 -5.76
N GLU A 32 -4.64 -6.43 -5.50
CA GLU A 32 -5.86 -7.00 -4.92
C GLU A 32 -5.68 -7.15 -3.40
N LEU A 33 -6.59 -6.56 -2.64
CA LEU A 33 -6.63 -6.64 -1.19
C LEU A 33 -7.42 -7.88 -0.74
N MET A 34 -7.01 -8.49 0.37
CA MET A 34 -7.56 -9.75 0.87
C MET A 34 -8.26 -9.58 2.23
N PRO A 35 -9.48 -9.01 2.28
CA PRO A 35 -10.16 -8.73 3.55
C PRO A 35 -10.55 -10.00 4.32
N GLU A 36 -10.63 -11.15 3.66
CA GLU A 36 -10.97 -12.43 4.29
C GLU A 36 -9.89 -12.92 5.27
N ILE A 37 -8.62 -12.50 5.07
CA ILE A 37 -7.48 -12.93 5.91
C ILE A 37 -6.90 -11.81 6.78
N ALA A 38 -7.11 -10.54 6.41
CA ALA A 38 -6.60 -9.38 7.14
C ALA A 38 -7.57 -8.18 7.04
N PRO A 39 -8.79 -8.30 7.60
CA PRO A 39 -9.85 -7.30 7.42
C PRO A 39 -9.46 -5.92 7.94
N GLN A 40 -8.82 -5.81 9.11
CA GLN A 40 -8.46 -4.51 9.69
C GLN A 40 -7.34 -3.83 8.90
N HIS A 41 -6.38 -4.61 8.39
CA HIS A 41 -5.31 -4.07 7.54
C HIS A 41 -5.86 -3.61 6.19
N VAL A 42 -6.77 -4.38 5.59
CA VAL A 42 -7.43 -3.98 4.34
C VAL A 42 -8.25 -2.70 4.53
N GLU A 43 -9.03 -2.60 5.60
CA GLU A 43 -9.78 -1.37 5.93
C GLU A 43 -8.84 -0.17 6.12
N ARG A 44 -7.70 -0.36 6.79
CA ARG A 44 -6.68 0.69 6.96
C ARG A 44 -6.13 1.17 5.63
N ILE A 45 -5.70 0.25 4.77
CA ILE A 45 -5.16 0.60 3.45
C ILE A 45 -6.22 1.32 2.61
N LYS A 46 -7.48 0.86 2.62
CA LYS A 46 -8.58 1.52 1.91
C LYS A 46 -8.83 2.92 2.44
N THR A 47 -8.85 3.09 3.76
CA THR A 47 -9.05 4.39 4.42
C THR A 47 -7.95 5.39 4.05
N LEU A 48 -6.68 5.02 4.26
CA LEU A 48 -5.55 5.90 3.95
C LEU A 48 -5.45 6.20 2.45
N THR A 49 -5.74 5.22 1.60
CA THR A 49 -5.82 5.42 0.14
C THR A 49 -6.93 6.41 -0.22
N SER A 50 -8.12 6.29 0.39
CA SER A 50 -9.25 7.20 0.11
C SER A 50 -9.00 8.64 0.57
N GLN A 51 -8.14 8.82 1.58
CA GLN A 51 -7.71 10.12 2.09
C GLN A 51 -6.56 10.73 1.27
N GLY A 52 -6.03 10.02 0.26
CA GLY A 52 -4.86 10.46 -0.50
C GLY A 52 -3.55 10.43 0.30
N PHE A 53 -3.50 9.72 1.44
CA PHE A 53 -2.36 9.71 2.36
C PHE A 53 -1.06 9.25 1.67
N TYR A 54 -1.16 8.29 0.76
CA TYR A 54 0.00 7.71 0.08
C TYR A 54 0.55 8.56 -1.06
N ASP A 55 -0.13 9.64 -1.45
CA ASP A 55 0.27 10.47 -2.56
C ASP A 55 1.55 11.24 -2.21
N GLY A 56 2.58 11.06 -3.04
CA GLY A 56 3.92 11.60 -2.82
C GLY A 56 4.80 10.81 -1.86
N ILE A 57 4.28 9.75 -1.21
CA ILE A 57 5.09 8.94 -0.29
C ILE A 57 6.15 8.15 -1.06
N ILE A 58 7.37 8.18 -0.52
CA ILE A 58 8.53 7.54 -1.13
C ILE A 58 8.71 6.07 -0.70
N PHE A 59 9.34 5.30 -1.59
CA PHE A 59 9.96 4.03 -1.24
C PHE A 59 11.29 4.29 -0.52
N HIS A 60 11.23 4.42 0.80
CA HIS A 60 12.38 4.79 1.63
C HIS A 60 13.34 3.63 1.88
N ARG A 61 12.91 2.37 1.66
CA ARG A 61 13.75 1.19 1.89
C ARG A 61 13.47 0.12 0.84
N VAL A 62 14.45 -0.17 0.00
CA VAL A 62 14.29 -1.06 -1.15
C VAL A 62 15.52 -1.97 -1.27
N ILE A 63 15.33 -3.25 -0.98
CA ILE A 63 16.39 -4.26 -0.96
C ILE A 63 16.21 -5.20 -2.13
N ASP A 64 17.26 -5.30 -2.94
CA ASP A 64 17.23 -6.17 -4.12
C ASP A 64 17.07 -7.64 -3.73
N GLY A 65 16.21 -8.37 -4.45
CA GLY A 65 15.86 -9.76 -4.15
C GLY A 65 15.03 -9.95 -2.87
N PHE A 66 14.63 -8.87 -2.18
CA PHE A 66 13.79 -8.97 -0.98
C PHE A 66 12.50 -8.18 -1.12
N MET A 67 12.51 -6.86 -0.85
CA MET A 67 11.28 -6.08 -0.82
C MET A 67 11.46 -4.59 -1.12
N ALA A 68 10.37 -3.94 -1.49
CA ALA A 68 10.22 -2.50 -1.56
C ALA A 68 9.24 -2.02 -0.48
N GLN A 69 9.73 -1.24 0.49
CA GLN A 69 8.95 -0.70 1.60
C GLN A 69 8.65 0.79 1.40
N THR A 70 7.41 1.16 1.73
CA THR A 70 6.82 2.50 1.56
C THR A 70 5.81 2.78 2.68
N GLY A 71 5.07 3.88 2.58
CA GLY A 71 3.98 4.22 3.52
C GLY A 71 4.42 5.01 4.75
N ASP A 72 5.66 5.54 4.76
CA ASP A 72 6.14 6.48 5.77
C ASP A 72 6.10 7.92 5.19
N PRO A 73 5.26 8.82 5.71
CA PRO A 73 5.14 10.20 5.23
C PRO A 73 6.41 11.03 5.47
N THR A 74 7.24 10.63 6.43
CA THR A 74 8.54 11.28 6.72
C THR A 74 9.67 10.76 5.85
N GLY A 75 9.50 9.56 5.27
CA GLY A 75 10.53 8.86 4.52
C GLY A 75 11.72 8.37 5.34
N THR A 76 11.63 8.38 6.69
CA THR A 76 12.74 8.02 7.59
C THR A 76 12.75 6.54 8.00
N GLY A 77 11.65 5.83 7.75
CA GLY A 77 11.31 4.51 8.28
C GLY A 77 10.61 4.52 9.65
N MET A 78 10.46 5.68 10.29
CA MET A 78 9.91 5.80 11.65
C MET A 78 8.52 6.45 11.72
N GLY A 79 8.03 7.04 10.62
CA GLY A 79 6.72 7.69 10.62
C GLY A 79 5.55 6.73 10.41
N GLY A 80 4.35 7.29 10.57
CA GLY A 80 3.08 6.58 10.39
C GLY A 80 1.94 7.58 10.12
N SER A 81 0.74 7.07 9.93
CA SER A 81 -0.48 7.90 9.91
C SER A 81 -0.89 8.33 11.33
N GLU A 82 -1.85 9.25 11.42
CA GLU A 82 -2.45 9.66 12.70
C GLU A 82 -3.43 8.62 13.28
N LEU A 83 -3.74 7.58 12.51
CA LEU A 83 -4.60 6.48 12.96
C LEU A 83 -3.87 5.60 13.98
N PRO A 84 -4.60 4.94 14.90
CA PRO A 84 -3.99 4.07 15.90
C PRO A 84 -3.26 2.88 15.26
N ASP A 85 -2.35 2.27 16.01
CA ASP A 85 -1.70 1.04 15.56
C ASP A 85 -2.69 -0.13 15.46
N LEU A 86 -2.37 -1.06 14.57
CA LEU A 86 -3.15 -2.25 14.29
C LEU A 86 -2.56 -3.48 15.00
N PRO A 87 -3.41 -4.31 15.63
CA PRO A 87 -2.98 -5.63 16.06
C PRO A 87 -2.64 -6.50 14.86
N ALA A 88 -1.66 -7.40 15.01
CA ALA A 88 -1.29 -8.32 13.94
C ALA A 88 -2.45 -9.25 13.54
N GLU A 89 -2.62 -9.46 12.23
CA GLU A 89 -3.58 -10.42 11.65
C GLU A 89 -2.78 -11.52 10.91
N PHE A 90 -1.94 -12.25 11.66
CA PHE A 90 -1.12 -13.31 11.09
C PHE A 90 -1.99 -14.36 10.39
N ASN A 91 -1.52 -14.82 9.23
CA ASN A 91 -2.21 -15.80 8.41
C ASN A 91 -1.22 -16.74 7.70
N ASP A 92 -1.74 -17.83 7.15
CA ASP A 92 -0.95 -18.90 6.52
C ASP A 92 -0.59 -18.62 5.05
N THR A 93 -0.83 -17.41 4.56
CA THR A 93 -0.52 -17.04 3.17
C THR A 93 0.99 -16.95 2.99
N ASN A 94 1.50 -17.61 1.95
CA ASN A 94 2.92 -17.56 1.64
C ASN A 94 3.33 -16.17 1.11
N PHE A 95 4.37 -15.58 1.69
CA PHE A 95 5.03 -14.39 1.19
C PHE A 95 5.83 -14.69 -0.09
N GLY A 96 5.12 -14.87 -1.20
CA GLY A 96 5.71 -15.00 -2.52
C GLY A 96 5.98 -13.64 -3.17
N ARG A 97 6.55 -13.69 -4.39
CA ARG A 97 6.71 -12.52 -5.24
C ARG A 97 5.37 -11.81 -5.46
N GLY A 98 5.38 -10.49 -5.27
CA GLY A 98 4.22 -9.62 -5.44
C GLY A 98 3.28 -9.59 -4.22
N VAL A 99 3.51 -10.38 -3.18
CA VAL A 99 2.72 -10.34 -1.96
C VAL A 99 3.06 -9.09 -1.14
N LEU A 100 2.02 -8.47 -0.58
CA LEU A 100 2.13 -7.30 0.29
C LEU A 100 2.04 -7.71 1.75
N GLY A 101 2.98 -7.21 2.54
CA GLY A 101 2.99 -7.36 3.99
C GLY A 101 2.98 -6.03 4.70
N MET A 102 2.35 -6.01 5.88
CA MET A 102 2.34 -4.82 6.70
C MET A 102 3.64 -4.69 7.49
N ALA A 103 4.31 -3.55 7.36
CA ALA A 103 5.50 -3.26 8.15
C ALA A 103 5.11 -2.89 9.59
N ARG A 104 5.98 -3.24 10.52
CA ARG A 104 5.80 -3.03 11.96
C ARG A 104 7.18 -2.90 12.63
N SER A 105 7.18 -2.38 13.85
CA SER A 105 8.35 -2.45 14.72
C SER A 105 8.52 -3.87 15.31
N SER A 106 9.38 -4.00 16.33
CA SER A 106 9.51 -5.24 17.09
C SER A 106 8.20 -5.68 17.76
N ASP A 107 7.31 -4.74 18.09
CA ASP A 107 5.98 -5.06 18.60
C ASP A 107 5.08 -5.58 17.46
N PRO A 108 4.55 -6.81 17.54
CA PRO A 108 3.59 -7.35 16.58
C PRO A 108 2.41 -6.41 16.30
N ASN A 109 1.97 -5.63 17.29
CA ASN A 109 0.77 -4.79 17.22
C ASN A 109 1.08 -3.31 16.95
N SER A 110 2.21 -3.03 16.29
CA SER A 110 2.65 -1.67 15.93
C SER A 110 2.53 -1.35 14.44
N ALA A 111 1.79 -2.16 13.69
CA ALA A 111 1.55 -1.90 12.28
C ALA A 111 0.68 -0.64 12.13
N ASN A 112 1.02 0.25 11.18
CA ASN A 112 0.30 1.51 11.01
C ASN A 112 -0.05 1.82 9.55
N SER A 113 0.84 2.49 8.82
CA SER A 113 0.65 2.88 7.42
C SER A 113 1.75 2.35 6.50
N GLN A 114 2.85 1.85 7.06
CA GLN A 114 3.97 1.34 6.27
C GLN A 114 3.71 -0.08 5.78
N PHE A 115 3.92 -0.32 4.49
CA PHE A 115 3.82 -1.66 3.90
C PHE A 115 5.00 -1.95 2.99
N PHE A 116 5.19 -3.22 2.66
CA PHE A 116 6.21 -3.66 1.72
C PHE A 116 5.64 -4.60 0.67
N ILE A 117 6.28 -4.62 -0.50
CA ILE A 117 5.98 -5.52 -1.62
C ILE A 117 7.19 -6.43 -1.82
N CYS A 118 6.97 -7.74 -1.83
CA CYS A 118 8.04 -8.72 -2.04
C CYS A 118 8.47 -8.80 -3.52
N PHE A 119 9.78 -8.67 -3.77
CA PHE A 119 10.37 -8.86 -5.09
C PHE A 119 10.48 -10.32 -5.48
N ASP A 120 10.73 -11.20 -4.52
CA ASP A 120 10.94 -12.62 -4.73
C ASP A 120 10.31 -13.42 -3.58
N ASP A 121 10.72 -14.66 -3.39
CA ASP A 121 10.33 -15.46 -2.23
C ASP A 121 10.80 -14.82 -0.92
N CYS A 122 9.82 -14.38 -0.14
CA CYS A 122 9.93 -13.82 1.19
C CYS A 122 9.39 -14.81 2.24
N SER A 123 9.31 -16.12 1.94
CA SER A 123 8.72 -17.15 2.81
C SER A 123 9.24 -17.18 4.25
N PHE A 124 10.45 -16.67 4.49
CA PHE A 124 10.97 -16.48 5.85
C PHE A 124 10.16 -15.50 6.72
N LEU A 125 9.27 -14.69 6.13
CA LEU A 125 8.33 -13.81 6.82
C LEU A 125 6.99 -14.49 7.18
N ASN A 126 6.73 -15.70 6.67
CA ASN A 126 5.49 -16.42 6.90
C ASN A 126 5.22 -16.60 8.40
N GLY A 127 3.97 -16.37 8.81
CA GLY A 127 3.56 -16.46 10.22
C GLY A 127 4.14 -15.36 11.14
N GLN A 128 4.95 -14.43 10.62
CA GLN A 128 5.57 -13.36 11.40
C GLN A 128 5.07 -11.95 11.02
N TYR A 129 4.43 -11.82 9.86
CA TYR A 129 3.90 -10.58 9.32
C TYR A 129 2.49 -10.80 8.76
N THR A 130 1.67 -9.76 8.79
CA THR A 130 0.32 -9.78 8.20
C THR A 130 0.44 -9.64 6.67
N VAL A 131 0.02 -10.65 5.93
CA VAL A 131 -0.29 -10.53 4.50
C VAL A 131 -1.67 -9.89 4.36
N PHE A 132 -1.80 -8.86 3.53
CA PHE A 132 -3.09 -8.17 3.30
C PHE A 132 -3.46 -8.01 1.82
N GLY A 133 -2.58 -8.36 0.89
CA GLY A 133 -2.86 -8.22 -0.54
C GLY A 133 -1.75 -8.77 -1.43
N GLU A 134 -1.99 -8.73 -2.74
CA GLU A 134 -1.03 -9.15 -3.76
C GLU A 134 -1.08 -8.24 -5.00
N VAL A 135 0.06 -8.09 -5.67
CA VAL A 135 0.15 -7.41 -6.96
C VAL A 135 -0.42 -8.33 -8.05
N THR A 136 -1.49 -7.89 -8.70
CA THR A 136 -2.13 -8.61 -9.81
C THR A 136 -1.68 -8.11 -11.19
N SER A 137 -1.10 -6.91 -11.26
CA SER A 137 -0.54 -6.35 -12.51
C SER A 137 0.50 -5.28 -12.20
N GLY A 138 1.50 -5.12 -13.09
CA GLY A 138 2.51 -4.05 -12.97
C GLY A 138 3.68 -4.39 -12.05
N MET A 139 3.93 -5.67 -11.78
CA MET A 139 5.08 -6.10 -10.97
C MET A 139 6.42 -5.66 -11.58
N GLU A 140 6.50 -5.58 -12.91
CA GLU A 140 7.64 -5.04 -13.65
C GLU A 140 7.94 -3.57 -13.32
N ASN A 141 6.94 -2.80 -12.88
CA ASN A 141 7.14 -1.41 -12.43
C ASN A 141 7.70 -1.38 -11.01
N VAL A 142 7.25 -2.30 -10.15
CA VAL A 142 7.82 -2.49 -8.81
C VAL A 142 9.29 -2.87 -8.93
N ASP A 143 9.64 -3.82 -9.81
CA ASP A 143 11.03 -4.27 -10.02
C ASP A 143 11.99 -3.11 -10.38
N ARG A 144 11.48 -2.07 -11.04
CA ARG A 144 12.26 -0.91 -11.51
C ARG A 144 12.46 0.17 -10.45
N ILE A 145 11.91 0.01 -9.25
CA ILE A 145 12.09 0.93 -8.13
C ILE A 145 13.57 0.97 -7.72
N ASN A 146 14.12 2.16 -7.52
CA ASN A 146 15.53 2.37 -7.21
C ASN A 146 15.87 1.75 -5.84
N ARG A 147 16.97 1.01 -5.79
CA ARG A 147 17.42 0.29 -4.59
C ARG A 147 18.12 1.21 -3.60
N GLY A 148 18.06 0.87 -2.31
CA GLY A 148 18.81 1.52 -1.21
C GLY A 148 18.04 1.62 0.10
N GLU A 149 18.75 1.99 1.18
CA GLU A 149 18.21 2.12 2.55
C GLU A 149 18.78 3.38 3.25
N PRO A 150 18.38 4.61 2.85
CA PRO A 150 17.46 4.93 1.76
C PRO A 150 18.15 5.03 0.39
N PRO A 151 17.39 4.93 -0.72
CA PRO A 151 17.92 5.16 -2.06
C PRO A 151 18.44 6.60 -2.23
N ILE A 152 19.51 6.80 -3.02
CA ILE A 152 20.05 8.13 -3.35
C ILE A 152 18.99 8.99 -4.07
N LYS A 153 18.21 8.35 -4.94
CA LYS A 153 17.07 8.95 -5.63
C LYS A 153 15.86 8.04 -5.40
N PRO A 154 15.11 8.24 -4.31
CA PRO A 154 13.96 7.40 -4.01
C PRO A 154 12.86 7.63 -5.04
N ASP A 155 12.20 6.55 -5.43
CA ASP A 155 10.98 6.62 -6.21
C ASP A 155 9.79 6.84 -5.29
N ALA A 156 8.69 7.34 -5.83
CA ALA A 156 7.48 7.67 -5.07
C ALA A 156 6.23 7.04 -5.67
N ILE A 157 5.20 6.97 -4.82
CA ILE A 157 3.81 6.80 -5.21
C ILE A 157 3.32 8.18 -5.68
N ASN A 158 3.04 8.33 -6.97
CA ASN A 158 2.46 9.57 -7.49
C ASN A 158 1.02 9.74 -6.98
N THR A 159 0.22 8.67 -7.13
CA THR A 159 -1.15 8.60 -6.59
C THR A 159 -1.50 7.18 -6.18
N MET A 160 -2.30 7.00 -5.15
CA MET A 160 -2.90 5.72 -4.79
C MET A 160 -4.42 5.87 -4.70
N ARG A 161 -5.17 4.99 -5.36
CA ARG A 161 -6.64 5.07 -5.41
C ARG A 161 -7.31 3.71 -5.44
N LEU A 162 -8.54 3.65 -4.95
CA LEU A 162 -9.39 2.48 -5.12
C LEU A 162 -9.91 2.40 -6.56
N ALA A 163 -9.88 1.22 -7.18
CA ALA A 163 -10.36 1.02 -8.54
C ALA A 163 -11.88 1.25 -8.65
N LYS A 164 -12.61 0.95 -7.58
CA LYS A 164 -13.99 1.39 -7.35
C LYS A 164 -14.02 2.27 -6.10
N PRO A 165 -14.66 3.45 -6.14
CA PRO A 165 -14.81 4.28 -4.95
C PRO A 165 -15.47 3.48 -3.83
N MET A 166 -14.96 3.61 -2.60
CA MET A 166 -15.61 3.05 -1.43
C MET A 166 -17.00 3.69 -1.29
N ALA A 167 -18.03 2.90 -0.96
CA ALA A 167 -19.30 3.49 -0.58
C ALA A 167 -19.07 4.47 0.58
N PRO A 168 -19.74 5.64 0.61
CA PRO A 168 -19.53 6.61 1.68
C PRO A 168 -19.82 5.93 3.01
N ASN A 169 -18.80 5.84 3.86
CA ASN A 169 -18.96 5.37 5.24
C ASN A 169 -19.84 6.40 5.96
N PRO A 170 -20.97 6.02 6.60
CA PRO A 170 -21.88 6.96 7.26
C PRO A 170 -21.32 7.61 8.54
N SER A 171 -20.00 7.68 8.72
CA SER A 171 -19.37 8.15 9.96
C SER A 171 -18.20 9.12 9.75
N VAL A 172 -18.18 9.87 8.66
CA VAL A 172 -17.33 11.07 8.55
C VAL A 172 -18.22 12.31 8.64
N PRO A 173 -18.38 12.93 9.83
CA PRO A 173 -18.87 14.31 9.92
C PRO A 173 -17.92 15.21 9.13
N GLY A 174 -18.47 16.06 8.27
CA GLY A 174 -17.75 16.71 7.19
C GLY A 174 -16.50 17.47 7.60
N GLU A 175 -15.40 17.22 6.88
CA GLU A 175 -14.36 18.22 6.69
C GLU A 175 -14.98 19.38 5.89
N ASP A 176 -15.38 20.42 6.60
CA ASP A 176 -15.63 21.74 6.02
C ASP A 176 -14.34 22.20 5.34
N VAL A 177 -14.37 22.20 4.01
CA VAL A 177 -13.39 22.86 3.16
C VAL A 177 -13.37 24.35 3.51
N VAL A 178 -12.48 24.75 4.41
CA VAL A 178 -12.18 26.16 4.68
C VAL A 178 -11.43 26.69 3.46
N GLN A 179 -12.15 27.41 2.59
CA GLN A 179 -11.56 28.15 1.50
C GLN A 179 -10.60 29.23 2.06
N PRO A 180 -9.40 29.41 1.48
CA PRO A 180 -8.51 30.49 1.89
C PRO A 180 -9.11 31.84 1.49
N LYS A 181 -9.38 32.68 2.50
CA LYS A 181 -9.83 34.07 2.32
C LYS A 181 -8.67 34.89 1.73
N ALA A 182 -8.88 35.48 0.56
CA ALA A 182 -7.93 36.38 -0.08
C ALA A 182 -7.67 37.63 0.79
N PRO A 183 -6.45 38.20 0.80
CA PRO A 183 -6.18 39.44 1.50
C PRO A 183 -6.75 40.63 0.70
N GLU A 184 -7.73 41.32 1.27
CA GLU A 184 -8.21 42.63 0.80
C GLU A 184 -7.17 43.70 1.15
N GLY A 185 -6.78 44.49 0.13
CA GLY A 185 -5.75 45.50 0.20
C GLY A 185 -6.12 46.69 1.09
N SER A 186 -5.10 47.25 1.73
CA SER A 186 -5.15 48.50 2.48
C SER A 186 -4.88 49.68 1.54
N ASP A 187 -5.95 50.38 1.14
CA ASP A 187 -5.90 51.78 0.69
C ASP A 187 -6.53 52.65 1.79
N ALA A 188 -5.76 53.64 2.29
CA ALA A 188 -6.20 54.89 2.90
C ALA A 188 -4.91 55.62 3.35
N GLU A 189 -4.47 56.67 2.64
CA GLU A 189 -4.91 58.08 2.80
C GLU A 189 -4.56 58.67 4.18
#